data_AF-A0A529SJW4-F1
#
_entry.id   AF-A0A529SJW4-F1
#
_cell.length_a   1.000
_cell.length_b   1.000
_cell.length_c   1.000
_cell.angle_alpha   90.00
_cell.angle_beta   90.00
_cell.angle_gamma   90.00
#
_symmetry.space_group_name_H-M   'P 1'
#
loop_
_entity.id
_entity.type
_entity.pdbx_description
1 polymer ?
#
loop_
_entity_poly.entity_id
_entity_poly.type
_entity_poly.pdbx_seq_one_letter_code
_entity_poly.pdbx_strand_id
1 'polypeptide(L)'
;LWSGEVTIMRAYGRYLQQAGIPQSQDFIAAALNRYPEIARGLHSLFVARLGPTAEGDGAVAAKHLKAKIKDALEEVPNIDDDTIIRRYLNLIEASLRTNHFVADTKAKGQSLAIKLDSQAVEGLPAPRPWREIFVYGSEVEGVHLRFGPVARGGLR
;
A
#
# COMPACT_ATOMS: atom_id res chain seq x y z
N LEU A 1 16.42 -1.11 -2.55
CA LEU A 1 15.19 -0.68 -3.25
C LEU A 1 15.54 0.49 -4.15
N TRP A 2 15.08 0.51 -5.40
CA TRP A 2 15.23 1.65 -6.32
C TRP A 2 14.32 2.79 -5.86
N SER A 3 14.61 4.04 -6.27
CA SER A 3 13.89 5.24 -5.81
C SER A 3 12.36 5.14 -5.93
N GLY A 4 11.84 4.48 -6.98
CA GLY A 4 10.39 4.25 -7.14
C GLY A 4 9.78 3.26 -6.15
N GLU A 5 10.49 2.16 -5.86
CA GLU A 5 10.01 1.10 -4.96
C GLU A 5 9.89 1.65 -3.53
N VAL A 6 10.87 2.46 -3.12
CA VAL A 6 10.88 3.12 -1.81
C VAL A 6 9.68 4.06 -1.64
N THR A 7 9.30 4.79 -2.69
CA THR A 7 8.15 5.72 -2.64
C THR A 7 6.83 4.99 -2.37
N ILE A 8 6.60 3.84 -3.00
CA ILE A 8 5.38 3.04 -2.74
C ILE A 8 5.37 2.54 -1.30
N MET A 9 6.49 2.01 -0.81
CA MET A 9 6.58 1.50 0.57
C MET A 9 6.40 2.61 1.60
N ARG A 10 6.94 3.81 1.35
CA ARG A 10 6.71 4.99 2.20
C ARG A 10 5.25 5.43 2.16
N ALA A 11 4.61 5.48 0.99
CA ALA A 11 3.21 5.86 0.87
C ALA A 11 2.30 4.96 1.70
N TYR A 12 2.47 3.63 1.63
CA TYR A 12 1.71 2.73 2.49
C TYR A 12 1.99 2.94 3.98
N GLY A 13 3.24 3.18 4.37
CA GLY A 13 3.60 3.48 5.76
C GLY A 13 2.92 4.75 6.28
N ARG A 14 2.85 5.79 5.45
CA ARG A 14 2.16 7.06 5.77
C ARG A 14 0.65 6.89 5.84
N TYR A 15 0.08 6.09 4.94
CA TYR A 15 -1.33 5.70 5.03
C TYR A 15 -1.64 4.97 6.35
N LEU A 16 -0.80 4.01 6.77
CA LEU A 16 -1.00 3.29 8.05
C LEU A 16 -1.02 4.27 9.23
N GLN A 17 -0.11 5.25 9.23
CA GLN A 17 -0.09 6.29 10.27
C GLN A 17 -1.35 7.15 10.26
N GLN A 18 -1.83 7.54 9.07
CA GLN A 18 -3.10 8.27 8.93
C GLN A 18 -4.31 7.43 9.38
N ALA A 19 -4.26 6.11 9.17
CA ALA A 19 -5.26 5.15 9.65
C ALA A 19 -5.23 4.93 11.18
N GLY A 20 -4.32 5.59 11.90
CA GLY A 20 -4.24 5.54 13.37
C GLY A 20 -3.44 4.34 13.91
N ILE A 21 -2.55 3.76 13.11
CA ILE A 21 -1.69 2.66 13.56
C ILE A 21 -0.57 3.20 14.45
N PRO A 22 -0.28 2.54 15.59
CA PRO A 22 0.58 3.11 16.62
C PRO A 22 2.08 3.12 16.29
N GLN A 23 2.54 2.29 15.35
CA GLN A 23 3.96 2.20 15.00
C GLN A 23 4.45 3.46 14.28
N SER A 24 5.60 3.99 14.69
CA SER A 24 6.23 5.17 14.07
C SER A 24 6.77 4.85 12.68
N GLN A 25 6.98 5.88 11.85
CA GLN A 25 7.57 5.71 10.51
C GLN A 25 8.97 5.09 10.57
N ASP A 26 9.78 5.48 11.57
CA ASP A 26 11.12 4.92 11.75
C ASP A 26 11.07 3.43 12.11
N PHE A 27 10.09 3.04 12.94
CA PHE A 27 9.90 1.64 13.30
C PHE A 27 9.42 0.81 12.10
N ILE A 28 8.47 1.33 11.32
CA ILE A 28 8.02 0.71 10.06
C ILE A 28 9.18 0.56 9.08
N ALA A 29 9.99 1.61 8.88
CA ALA A 29 11.14 1.57 8.00
C ALA A 29 12.20 0.57 8.48
N ALA A 30 12.44 0.51 9.81
CA ALA A 30 13.36 -0.45 10.40
C ALA A 30 12.88 -1.89 10.21
N ALA A 31 11.58 -2.17 10.37
CA ALA A 31 11.00 -3.48 10.09
C ALA A 31 11.22 -3.91 8.63
N LEU A 32 10.88 -3.04 7.67
CA LEU A 32 11.11 -3.34 6.24
C LEU A 32 12.60 -3.53 5.90
N ASN A 33 13.50 -2.81 6.57
CA ASN A 33 14.95 -2.95 6.40
C ASN A 33 15.50 -4.25 7.01
N ARG A 34 14.90 -4.77 8.09
CA ARG A 34 15.25 -6.08 8.66
C ARG A 34 14.86 -7.23 7.73
N TYR A 35 13.78 -7.08 6.95
CA TYR A 35 13.25 -8.10 6.05
C TYR A 35 13.24 -7.63 4.58
N PRO A 36 14.42 -7.36 3.98
CA PRO A 36 14.50 -6.74 2.64
C PRO A 36 13.96 -7.64 1.53
N GLU A 37 14.02 -8.97 1.68
CA GLU A 37 13.42 -9.90 0.72
C GLU A 37 11.89 -9.86 0.76
N ILE A 38 11.30 -9.76 1.96
CA ILE A 38 9.85 -9.59 2.11
C ILE A 38 9.42 -8.22 1.57
N ALA A 39 10.16 -7.16 1.85
CA ALA A 39 9.89 -5.82 1.32
C ALA A 39 9.92 -5.78 -0.22
N ARG A 40 10.89 -6.46 -0.86
CA ARG A 40 10.90 -6.64 -2.32
C ARG A 40 9.72 -7.47 -2.80
N GLY A 41 9.36 -8.53 -2.08
CA GLY A 41 8.18 -9.34 -2.37
C GLY A 41 6.89 -8.51 -2.36
N LEU A 42 6.70 -7.67 -1.35
CA LEU A 42 5.59 -6.74 -1.24
C LEU A 42 5.54 -5.79 -2.45
N HIS A 43 6.67 -5.18 -2.80
CA HIS A 43 6.74 -4.31 -3.98
C HIS A 43 6.41 -5.07 -5.28
N SER A 44 6.95 -6.28 -5.47
CA SER A 44 6.65 -7.12 -6.63
C SER A 44 5.16 -7.49 -6.68
N LEU A 45 4.53 -7.77 -5.53
CA LEU A 45 3.10 -8.03 -5.45
C LEU A 45 2.28 -6.80 -5.86
N PHE A 46 2.69 -5.60 -5.43
CA PHE A 46 2.08 -4.35 -5.87
C PHE A 46 2.14 -4.19 -7.40
N VAL A 47 3.32 -4.40 -8.00
CA VAL A 47 3.49 -4.33 -9.46
C VAL A 47 2.64 -5.38 -10.17
N ALA A 48 2.63 -6.62 -9.69
CA ALA A 48 1.85 -7.70 -10.28
C ALA A 48 0.33 -7.46 -10.22
N ARG A 49 -0.16 -6.75 -9.19
CA ARG A 49 -1.60 -6.47 -9.01
C ARG A 49 -2.09 -5.21 -9.73
N LEU A 50 -1.24 -4.20 -9.87
CA LEU A 50 -1.66 -2.86 -10.29
C LEU A 50 -0.92 -2.36 -11.53
N GLY A 51 0.09 -3.09 -11.97
CA GLY A 51 0.89 -2.77 -13.15
C GLY A 51 0.20 -3.09 -14.48
N PRO A 52 0.85 -2.77 -15.61
CA PRO A 52 0.28 -2.95 -16.94
C PRO A 52 -0.08 -4.39 -17.30
N THR A 53 0.58 -5.37 -16.67
CA THR A 53 0.38 -6.81 -16.89
C THR A 53 -0.45 -7.44 -15.78
N ALA A 54 -1.27 -6.67 -15.05
CA ALA A 54 -2.00 -7.18 -13.89
C ALA A 54 -3.03 -8.28 -14.23
N GLU A 55 -3.51 -8.30 -15.47
CA GLU A 55 -4.38 -9.35 -15.99
C GLU A 55 -3.54 -10.52 -16.55
N GLY A 56 -4.11 -11.74 -16.55
CA GLY A 56 -3.41 -12.94 -17.02
C GLY A 56 -2.21 -13.28 -16.13
N ASP A 57 -1.00 -13.15 -16.67
CA ASP A 57 0.26 -13.53 -16.01
C ASP A 57 0.50 -12.79 -14.70
N GLY A 58 0.15 -11.50 -14.61
CA GLY A 58 0.28 -10.74 -13.36
C GLY A 58 -0.62 -11.27 -12.25
N ALA A 59 -1.83 -11.74 -12.58
CA ALA A 59 -2.72 -12.34 -11.60
C ALA A 59 -2.17 -13.67 -11.05
N VAL A 60 -1.52 -14.47 -11.90
CA VAL A 60 -0.84 -15.71 -11.49
C VAL A 60 0.38 -15.37 -10.62
N ALA A 61 1.23 -14.45 -11.07
CA ALA A 61 2.39 -13.98 -10.32
C ALA A 61 2.00 -13.41 -8.95
N ALA A 62 0.92 -12.63 -8.87
CA ALA A 62 0.42 -12.07 -7.62
C ALA A 62 0.01 -13.17 -6.62
N LYS A 63 -0.61 -14.26 -7.08
CA LYS A 63 -0.95 -15.40 -6.21
C LYS A 63 0.30 -16.08 -5.65
N HIS A 64 1.31 -16.33 -6.49
CA HIS A 64 2.56 -16.95 -6.05
C HIS A 64 3.36 -16.04 -5.10
N LEU A 65 3.43 -14.74 -5.41
CA LEU A 65 4.10 -13.76 -4.55
C LEU A 65 3.41 -13.65 -3.19
N LYS A 66 2.07 -13.61 -3.17
CA LYS A 66 1.31 -13.61 -1.91
C LYS A 66 1.60 -14.86 -1.06
N ALA A 67 1.60 -16.04 -1.67
CA ALA A 67 1.93 -17.29 -0.96
C ALA A 67 3.35 -17.22 -0.39
N LYS A 68 4.34 -16.87 -1.22
CA LYS A 68 5.75 -16.74 -0.79
C LYS A 68 5.93 -15.72 0.36
N ILE A 69 5.22 -14.60 0.33
CA ILE A 69 5.25 -13.60 1.41
C ILE A 69 4.67 -14.19 2.70
N LYS A 70 3.56 -14.93 2.61
CA LYS A 70 2.95 -15.59 3.77
C LYS A 70 3.85 -16.66 4.37
N ASP A 71 4.51 -17.46 3.55
CA ASP A 71 5.47 -18.46 4.02
C ASP A 71 6.66 -17.76 4.71
N ALA A 72 7.18 -16.69 4.12
CA ALA A 72 8.27 -15.92 4.72
C ALA A 72 7.87 -15.20 6.03
N LEU A 73 6.59 -14.88 6.21
CA LEU A 73 6.06 -14.31 7.45
C LEU A 73 6.06 -15.31 8.61
N GLU A 74 6.01 -16.62 8.35
CA GLU A 74 6.08 -17.64 9.42
C GLU A 74 7.45 -17.64 10.10
N GLU A 75 8.48 -17.17 9.40
CA GLU A 75 9.87 -17.07 9.88
C GLU A 75 10.18 -15.72 10.55
N VAL A 76 9.19 -14.84 10.77
CA VAL A 76 9.37 -13.54 11.42
C VAL A 76 9.14 -13.70 12.94
N PRO A 77 10.21 -13.68 13.76
CA PRO A 77 10.07 -13.97 15.20
C PRO A 77 9.49 -12.81 16.01
N ASN A 78 9.60 -11.57 15.51
CA ASN A 78 9.10 -10.39 16.21
C ASN A 78 7.64 -10.10 15.79
N ILE A 79 6.73 -10.10 16.76
CA ILE A 79 5.30 -9.92 16.52
C ILE A 79 4.93 -8.55 15.95
N ASP A 80 5.66 -7.49 16.33
CA ASP A 80 5.41 -6.14 15.80
C ASP A 80 5.85 -6.04 14.34
N ASP A 81 6.98 -6.65 13.98
CA ASP A 81 7.47 -6.72 12.61
C ASP A 81 6.52 -7.53 11.72
N ASP A 82 6.09 -8.71 12.20
CA ASP A 82 5.08 -9.54 11.52
C ASP A 82 3.79 -8.75 11.29
N THR A 83 3.30 -8.06 12.33
CA THR A 83 2.09 -7.23 12.27
C THR A 83 2.21 -6.12 11.23
N ILE A 84 3.35 -5.43 11.17
CA ILE A 84 3.60 -4.38 10.16
C ILE A 84 3.56 -4.96 8.76
N ILE A 85 4.29 -6.05 8.51
CA ILE A 85 4.39 -6.66 7.19
C ILE A 85 3.03 -7.20 6.74
N ARG A 86 2.24 -7.81 7.63
CA ARG A 86 0.87 -8.25 7.34
C ARG A 86 -0.05 -7.09 6.98
N ARG A 87 0.08 -5.93 7.64
CA ARG A 87 -0.67 -4.72 7.28
C ARG A 87 -0.29 -4.21 5.89
N TYR A 88 1.00 -4.22 5.54
CA TYR A 88 1.44 -3.90 4.18
C TYR A 88 0.86 -4.85 3.14
N LEU A 89 0.86 -6.15 3.42
CA LEU A 89 0.23 -7.14 2.56
C LEU A 89 -1.26 -6.83 2.35
N ASN A 90 -2.01 -6.62 3.44
CA ASN A 90 -3.44 -6.27 3.38
C ASN A 90 -3.70 -4.97 2.57
N LEU A 91 -2.89 -3.93 2.75
CA LEU A 91 -3.04 -2.68 1.98
C LEU A 91 -2.82 -2.88 0.47
N ILE A 92 -1.84 -3.68 0.08
CA ILE A 92 -1.58 -3.98 -1.32
C ILE A 92 -2.74 -4.79 -1.91
N GLU A 93 -3.32 -5.71 -1.13
CA GLU A 93 -4.48 -6.47 -1.56
C GLU A 93 -5.75 -5.60 -1.67
N ALA A 94 -5.94 -4.68 -0.74
CA ALA A 94 -7.06 -3.72 -0.74
C ALA A 94 -6.92 -2.59 -1.77
N SER A 95 -5.76 -2.46 -2.41
CA SER A 95 -5.53 -1.45 -3.44
C SER A 95 -6.21 -1.80 -4.75
N LEU A 96 -6.96 -0.83 -5.29
CA LEU A 96 -7.80 -1.00 -6.48
C LEU A 96 -7.16 -0.40 -7.73
N ARG A 97 -6.56 0.78 -7.62
CA ARG A 97 -5.94 1.53 -8.73
C ARG A 97 -4.85 2.47 -8.22
N THR A 98 -3.91 2.80 -9.10
CA THR A 98 -2.87 3.80 -8.83
C THR A 98 -2.46 4.52 -10.13
N ASN A 99 -1.98 5.76 -10.01
CA ASN A 99 -1.37 6.50 -11.12
C ASN A 99 0.14 6.21 -11.29
N HIS A 100 0.72 5.30 -10.49
CA HIS A 100 2.14 4.97 -10.50
C HIS A 100 2.69 4.56 -11.88
N PHE A 101 1.91 3.80 -12.66
CA PHE A 101 2.32 3.24 -13.95
C PHE A 101 2.04 4.15 -15.14
N VAL A 102 1.55 5.37 -14.92
CA VAL A 102 1.31 6.35 -15.99
C VAL A 102 2.60 7.11 -16.27
N ALA A 103 3.10 7.01 -17.51
CA ALA A 103 4.44 7.46 -17.93
C ALA A 103 4.74 8.96 -17.72
N ASP A 104 3.71 9.78 -17.50
CA ASP A 104 3.83 11.24 -17.35
C ASP A 104 3.72 11.74 -15.91
N THR A 105 3.27 10.90 -14.97
CA THR A 105 2.98 11.32 -13.59
C THR A 105 4.22 11.90 -12.93
N LYS A 106 5.36 11.20 -13.05
CA LYS A 106 6.64 11.64 -12.47
C LYS A 106 7.20 12.89 -13.16
N ALA A 107 7.16 12.95 -14.49
CA ALA A 107 7.71 14.07 -15.25
C ALA A 107 6.97 15.38 -14.97
N LYS A 108 5.68 15.30 -14.65
CA LYS A 108 4.81 16.44 -14.31
C LYS A 108 4.77 16.76 -12.81
N GLY A 109 5.58 16.10 -11.98
CA GLY A 109 5.59 16.30 -10.53
C GLY A 109 4.29 15.88 -9.82
N GLN A 110 3.44 15.05 -10.46
CA GLN A 110 2.19 14.64 -9.87
C GLN A 110 2.42 13.72 -8.66
N SER A 111 1.70 13.99 -7.58
CA SER A 111 1.71 13.15 -6.38
C SER A 111 1.18 11.74 -6.70
N LEU A 112 1.73 10.74 -6.03
CA LEU A 112 1.26 9.36 -6.11
C LEU A 112 -0.14 9.30 -5.52
N ALA A 113 -1.07 8.65 -6.23
CA ALA A 113 -2.40 8.37 -5.74
C ALA A 113 -2.64 6.85 -5.72
N ILE A 114 -3.19 6.35 -4.62
CA ILE A 114 -3.62 4.96 -4.47
C ILE A 114 -5.08 4.96 -4.01
N LYS A 115 -5.94 4.30 -4.78
CA LYS A 115 -7.35 4.09 -4.44
C LYS A 115 -7.49 2.77 -3.69
N LEU A 116 -8.07 2.81 -2.50
CA LEU A 116 -8.25 1.66 -1.60
C LEU A 116 -9.73 1.27 -1.48
N ASP A 117 -9.96 -0.02 -1.34
CA ASP A 117 -11.19 -0.57 -0.79
C ASP A 117 -11.15 -0.52 0.74
N SER A 118 -11.66 0.57 1.32
CA SER A 118 -11.69 0.78 2.78
C SER A 118 -12.37 -0.34 3.56
N GLN A 119 -13.30 -1.10 2.94
CA GLN A 119 -13.95 -2.22 3.62
C GLN A 119 -13.00 -3.43 3.75
N ALA A 120 -12.07 -3.58 2.81
CA ALA A 120 -11.07 -4.64 2.80
C ALA A 120 -9.81 -4.30 3.62
N VAL A 121 -9.61 -3.03 4.00
CA VAL A 121 -8.49 -2.63 4.86
C VAL A 121 -8.77 -3.06 6.30
N GLU A 122 -7.90 -3.92 6.82
CA GLU A 122 -7.99 -4.43 8.19
C GLU A 122 -7.55 -3.36 9.22
N GLY A 123 -8.24 -3.33 10.36
CA GLY A 123 -7.91 -2.42 11.45
C GLY A 123 -8.36 -0.97 11.29
N LEU A 124 -9.06 -0.60 10.20
CA LEU A 124 -9.65 0.74 10.10
C LEU A 124 -10.79 0.95 11.12
N PRO A 125 -10.84 2.13 11.78
CA PRO A 125 -11.92 2.48 12.70
C PRO A 125 -13.26 2.64 11.96
N ALA A 126 -14.36 2.41 12.66
CA ALA A 126 -15.69 2.69 12.14
C ALA A 126 -16.02 4.20 12.25
N PRO A 127 -16.83 4.77 11.34
CA PRO A 127 -17.38 4.14 10.14
C PRO A 127 -16.34 4.06 9.00
N ARG A 128 -16.21 2.88 8.39
CA ARG A 128 -15.31 2.70 7.24
C ARG A 128 -15.95 3.30 5.99
N PRO A 129 -15.26 4.18 5.24
CA PRO A 129 -15.73 4.66 3.95
C PRO A 129 -16.01 3.50 2.98
N TRP A 130 -16.68 3.80 1.88
CA TRP A 130 -16.70 2.89 0.74
C TRP A 130 -15.33 2.84 0.06
N ARG A 131 -14.71 4.01 -0.20
CA ARG A 131 -13.41 4.12 -0.85
C ARG A 131 -12.58 5.24 -0.26
N GLU A 132 -11.28 5.03 -0.26
CA GLU A 132 -10.27 6.02 0.07
C GLU A 132 -9.37 6.27 -1.14
N ILE A 133 -8.97 7.52 -1.35
CA ILE A 133 -7.90 7.87 -2.27
C ILE A 133 -6.83 8.53 -1.43
N PHE A 134 -5.75 7.81 -1.19
CA PHE A 134 -4.60 8.33 -0.48
C PHE A 134 -3.64 8.96 -1.50
N VAL A 135 -3.25 10.21 -1.24
CA VAL A 135 -2.32 10.98 -2.07
C VAL A 135 -1.04 11.20 -1.27
N TYR A 136 0.10 10.95 -1.90
CA TYR A 136 1.43 11.07 -1.32
C TYR A 136 2.40 11.71 -2.30
N GLY A 137 2.97 12.85 -1.92
CA GLY A 137 3.97 13.56 -2.71
C GLY A 137 4.57 14.73 -1.93
N SER A 138 5.50 15.46 -2.55
CA SER A 138 6.17 16.60 -1.92
C SER A 138 5.24 17.78 -1.63
N GLU A 139 4.18 17.93 -2.42
CA GLU A 139 3.26 19.07 -2.33
C GLU A 139 2.01 18.74 -1.49
N VAL A 140 1.58 17.47 -1.48
CA VAL A 140 0.34 17.04 -0.83
C VAL A 140 0.51 15.65 -0.24
N GLU A 141 0.10 15.51 1.01
CA GLU A 141 -0.22 14.24 1.66
C GLU A 141 -1.62 14.35 2.25
N GLY A 142 -2.52 13.43 1.92
CA GLY A 142 -3.91 13.50 2.40
C GLY A 142 -4.78 12.35 1.91
N VAL A 143 -6.01 12.30 2.44
CA VAL A 143 -6.97 11.24 2.11
C VAL A 143 -8.30 11.84 1.68
N HIS A 144 -8.81 11.38 0.55
CA HIS A 144 -10.18 11.65 0.15
C HIS A 144 -11.07 10.46 0.51
N LEU A 145 -12.09 10.71 1.33
CA LEU A 145 -13.03 9.69 1.81
C LEU A 145 -14.33 9.72 1.00
N ARG A 146 -14.79 8.55 0.56
CA ARG A 146 -16.10 8.39 -0.11
C ARG A 146 -16.93 7.36 0.62
N PHE A 147 -18.11 7.72 1.09
CA PHE A 147 -19.03 6.81 1.81
C PHE A 147 -20.09 6.14 0.92
N GLY A 148 -20.06 6.37 -0.39
CA GLY A 148 -20.95 5.71 -1.33
C GLY A 148 -20.58 5.93 -2.80
N PRO A 149 -21.33 5.31 -3.74
CA PRO A 149 -21.11 5.42 -5.19
C PRO A 149 -21.12 6.85 -5.70
N VAL A 150 -21.97 7.69 -5.10
CA VAL A 150 -22.04 9.13 -5.29
C VAL A 150 -21.59 9.79 -3.99
N ALA A 151 -20.57 10.65 -4.05
CA ALA A 151 -20.04 11.34 -2.87
C ALA A 151 -20.13 12.85 -3.08
N ARG A 152 -20.61 13.57 -2.07
CA ARG A 152 -20.55 15.03 -1.95
C ARG A 152 -19.70 15.36 -0.72
N GLY A 153 -18.39 15.50 -0.91
CA GLY A 153 -17.45 15.80 0.17
C GLY A 153 -16.08 16.19 -0.40
N GLY A 154 -15.37 17.10 0.28
CA GLY A 154 -14.05 17.59 -0.13
C GLY A 154 -12.88 16.64 0.21
N LEU A 155 -11.69 16.95 -0.31
CA LEU A 155 -10.42 16.36 0.12
C LEU A 155 -10.08 16.84 1.55
N ARG A 156 -9.49 15.97 2.38
CA ARG A 156 -8.96 16.31 3.71
C ARG A 156 -7.48 16.00 3.78
#